data_AF-A0A0F9ETB2-F1
#
_entry.id   AF-A0A0F9ETB2-F1
#
_cell.length_a   1.000
_cell.length_b   1.000
_cell.length_c   1.000
_cell.angle_alpha   90.00
_cell.angle_beta   90.00
_cell.angle_gamma   90.00
#
_symmetry.space_group_name_H-M   'P 1'
#
loop_
_entity.id
_entity.type
_entity.pdbx_description
1 polymer ?
#
loop_
_entity_poly.entity_id
_entity_poly.type
_entity_poly.pdbx_seq_one_letter_code
_entity_poly.pdbx_strand_id
1 'polypeptide(L)'
;GDLVSEKCHRCGGSGEEPKLKGLGRRVRAGRLRRGISLREAAECIGATESYLSYLECGNRSWSGPKARRYLKLLGISPGAAE
;
A
#
# COMPACT_ATOMS: atom_id res chain seq x y z
N GLY A 1 -11.48 33.75 -0.49
CA GLY A 1 -10.74 33.40 0.74
C GLY A 1 -11.07 31.97 1.02
N ASP A 2 -10.46 31.09 0.25
CA ASP A 2 -11.00 29.78 -0.02
C ASP A 2 -10.35 28.78 0.93
N LEU A 3 -11.09 28.45 1.99
CA LEU A 3 -10.79 27.34 2.89
C LEU A 3 -10.82 26.04 2.09
N VAL A 4 -9.64 25.62 1.63
CA VAL A 4 -9.43 24.34 0.97
C VAL A 4 -9.77 23.21 1.96
N SER A 5 -10.92 22.59 1.72
CA SER A 5 -11.36 21.26 2.16
C SER A 5 -10.61 20.68 3.36
N GLU A 6 -11.14 20.94 4.55
CA GLU A 6 -10.60 20.59 5.87
C GLU A 6 -10.66 19.09 6.21
N LYS A 7 -10.80 18.21 5.21
CA LYS A 7 -10.84 16.76 5.41
C LYS A 7 -9.78 16.10 4.56
N CYS A 8 -8.87 15.39 5.23
CA CYS A 8 -7.88 14.55 4.57
C CYS A 8 -8.59 13.65 3.55
N HIS A 9 -8.38 13.91 2.26
CA HIS A 9 -9.01 13.16 1.16
C HIS A 9 -8.67 11.65 1.18
N ARG A 10 -7.72 11.23 2.03
CA ARG A 10 -7.38 9.82 2.25
C ARG A 10 -8.18 9.14 3.36
N CYS A 11 -8.54 9.83 4.45
CA CYS A 11 -9.31 9.23 5.56
C CYS A 11 -10.68 9.88 5.79
N GLY A 12 -11.07 10.87 4.99
CA GLY A 12 -12.31 11.62 5.18
C GLY A 12 -12.37 12.43 6.48
N GLY A 13 -11.22 12.65 7.14
CA GLY A 13 -11.15 13.31 8.45
C GLY A 13 -11.32 12.38 9.66
N SER A 14 -11.35 11.05 9.47
CA SER A 14 -11.49 10.10 10.60
C SER A 14 -10.25 10.01 11.49
N GLY A 15 -9.06 10.35 10.96
CA GLY A 15 -7.78 10.13 11.64
C GLY A 15 -7.43 8.64 11.85
N GLU A 16 -8.27 7.72 11.38
CA GLU A 16 -8.11 6.29 11.64
C GLU A 16 -7.14 5.68 10.62
N GLU A 17 -6.03 5.10 11.09
CA GLU A 17 -5.14 4.35 10.21
C GLU A 17 -5.88 3.13 9.64
N PRO A 18 -5.79 2.87 8.32
CA PRO A 18 -6.40 1.69 7.73
C PRO A 18 -5.87 0.46 8.46
N LYS A 19 -6.78 -0.44 8.88
CA LYS A 19 -6.44 -1.66 9.61
C LYS A 19 -5.66 -2.61 8.70
N LEU A 20 -4.35 -2.38 8.56
CA LEU A 20 -3.43 -3.24 7.83
C LEU A 20 -3.36 -4.59 8.55
N LYS A 21 -3.93 -5.63 7.94
CA LYS A 21 -3.91 -7.00 8.45
C LYS A 21 -2.90 -7.85 7.69
N GLY A 22 -2.19 -8.73 8.40
CA GLY A 22 -1.30 -9.75 7.84
C GLY A 22 -0.25 -9.19 6.87
N LEU A 23 -0.22 -9.73 5.65
CA LEU A 23 0.77 -9.44 4.63
C LEU A 23 0.83 -7.95 4.23
N GLY A 24 -0.29 -7.23 4.26
CA GLY A 24 -0.33 -5.80 3.89
C GLY A 24 0.50 -4.90 4.81
N ARG A 25 0.53 -5.21 6.12
CA ARG A 25 1.38 -4.52 7.09
C ARG A 25 2.87 -4.76 6.81
N ARG A 26 3.24 -6.02 6.54
CA ARG A 26 4.62 -6.42 6.23
C ARG A 26 5.12 -5.73 4.97
N VAL A 27 4.26 -5.63 3.96
CA VAL A 27 4.54 -4.97 2.68
C VAL A 27 4.71 -3.46 2.85
N ARG A 28 3.78 -2.78 3.54
CA ARG A 28 3.94 -1.34 3.84
C ARG A 28 5.24 -1.05 4.59
N ALA A 29 5.55 -1.86 5.62
CA ALA A 29 6.79 -1.71 6.38
C ALA A 29 8.03 -1.96 5.52
N GLY A 30 8.01 -2.97 4.65
CA GLY A 30 9.12 -3.25 3.71
C GLY A 30 9.33 -2.13 2.71
N ARG A 31 8.25 -1.52 2.21
CA ARG A 31 8.33 -0.35 1.34
C ARG A 31 8.94 0.85 2.06
N LEU A 32 8.45 1.17 3.27
CA LEU A 32 8.94 2.30 4.05
C LEU A 32 10.41 2.16 4.46
N ARG A 33 10.86 0.95 4.83
CA ARG A 33 12.29 0.68 5.12
C ARG A 33 13.22 0.96 3.94
N ARG A 34 12.70 0.95 2.72
CA ARG A 34 13.46 1.26 1.50
C ARG A 34 13.35 2.73 1.07
N GLY A 35 12.59 3.54 1.80
CA GLY A 35 12.43 4.95 1.50
C GLY A 35 11.64 5.25 0.23
N ILE A 36 10.94 4.27 -0.35
CA ILE A 36 10.17 4.49 -1.58
C ILE A 36 8.69 4.80 -1.29
N SER A 37 8.14 5.74 -2.02
CA SER A 37 6.72 6.08 -1.99
C SER A 37 5.86 5.02 -2.68
N LEU A 38 4.54 5.09 -2.47
CA LEU A 38 3.60 4.24 -3.21
C LEU A 38 3.65 4.52 -4.72
N ARG A 39 3.82 5.78 -5.12
CA ARG A 39 3.94 6.18 -6.53
C ARG A 39 5.14 5.52 -7.19
N GLU A 40 6.32 5.65 -6.59
CA GLU A 40 7.55 5.05 -7.14
C GLU A 40 7.43 3.52 -7.22
N ALA A 41 6.91 2.88 -6.18
CA ALA A 41 6.68 1.43 -6.20
C ALA A 41 5.69 1.02 -7.30
N ALA A 42 4.65 1.82 -7.54
CA ALA A 42 3.65 1.56 -8.56
C ALA A 42 4.23 1.71 -9.97
N GLU A 43 5.02 2.75 -10.20
CA GLU A 43 5.76 2.99 -11.45
C GLU A 43 6.70 1.81 -11.75
N CYS A 44 7.48 1.34 -10.77
CA CYS A 44 8.40 0.21 -10.93
C CYS A 44 7.74 -1.09 -11.40
N ILE A 45 6.49 -1.35 -11.03
CA ILE A 45 5.80 -2.62 -11.34
C ILE A 45 4.74 -2.50 -12.44
N GLY A 46 4.48 -1.29 -12.94
CA GLY A 46 3.40 -1.00 -13.90
C GLY A 46 2.00 -1.08 -13.26
N ALA A 47 1.85 -0.52 -12.05
CA ALA A 47 0.59 -0.42 -11.32
C ALA A 47 0.22 1.04 -11.04
N THR A 48 -0.92 1.26 -10.39
CA THR A 48 -1.33 2.58 -9.90
C THR A 48 -1.08 2.69 -8.40
N GLU A 49 -0.86 3.91 -7.90
CA GLU A 49 -0.70 4.18 -6.47
C GLU A 49 -1.89 3.65 -5.66
N SER A 50 -3.11 3.91 -6.13
CA SER A 50 -4.34 3.42 -5.53
C SER A 50 -4.34 1.90 -5.44
N TYR A 51 -3.97 1.18 -6.51
CA TYR A 51 -3.91 -0.28 -6.48
C TYR A 51 -2.99 -0.82 -5.37
N LEU A 52 -1.82 -0.21 -5.18
CA LEU A 52 -0.90 -0.57 -4.10
C LEU A 52 -1.46 -0.23 -2.72
N SER A 53 -2.11 0.93 -2.56
CA SER A 53 -2.77 1.31 -1.31
C SER A 53 -3.85 0.31 -0.90
N TYR A 54 -4.71 -0.10 -1.85
CA TYR A 54 -5.74 -1.12 -1.60
C TYR A 54 -5.13 -2.49 -1.26
N LEU A 55 -3.99 -2.85 -1.86
CA LEU A 55 -3.24 -4.07 -1.51
C LEU A 55 -2.68 -4.01 -0.09
N GLU A 56 -1.97 -2.94 0.28
CA GLU A 56 -1.42 -2.75 1.63
C GLU A 56 -2.52 -2.75 2.69
N CYS A 57 -3.68 -2.16 2.38
CA CYS A 57 -4.85 -2.15 3.26
C CYS A 57 -5.57 -3.50 3.38
N GLY A 58 -5.18 -4.52 2.59
CA GLY A 58 -5.86 -5.83 2.59
C GLY A 58 -7.21 -5.84 1.88
N ASN A 59 -7.54 -4.79 1.13
CA ASN A 59 -8.76 -4.68 0.34
C ASN A 59 -8.65 -5.38 -1.03
N ARG A 60 -7.47 -5.93 -1.36
CA ARG A 60 -7.19 -6.66 -2.60
C ARG A 60 -6.39 -7.93 -2.30
N SER A 61 -6.58 -8.96 -3.13
CA SER A 61 -5.84 -10.22 -3.06
C SER A 61 -4.40 -10.10 -3.59
N TRP A 62 -3.49 -10.84 -2.97
CA TRP A 62 -2.07 -10.94 -3.34
C TRP A 62 -1.77 -11.93 -4.48
N SER A 63 -2.79 -12.58 -5.03
CA SER A 63 -2.64 -13.60 -6.08
C SER A 63 -2.40 -13.04 -7.49
N GLY A 64 -2.56 -11.73 -7.70
CA GLY A 64 -2.41 -11.11 -9.02
C GLY A 64 -0.95 -10.96 -9.48
N PRO A 65 -0.70 -10.85 -10.79
CA PRO A 65 0.66 -10.66 -11.33
C PRO A 65 1.31 -9.37 -10.82
N LYS A 66 0.55 -8.27 -10.70
CA LYS A 66 1.05 -7.00 -10.15
C LYS A 66 1.38 -7.11 -8.65
N ALA A 67 0.53 -7.78 -7.87
CA ALA A 67 0.80 -8.04 -6.45
C ALA A 67 2.07 -8.90 -6.27
N ARG A 68 2.26 -9.94 -7.08
CA ARG A 68 3.49 -10.75 -7.08
C ARG A 68 4.73 -9.94 -7.44
N ARG A 69 4.66 -9.05 -8.44
CA ARG A 69 5.76 -8.12 -8.78
C ARG A 69 6.06 -7.19 -7.61
N TYR A 70 5.05 -6.71 -6.91
CA TYR A 70 5.25 -5.85 -5.74
C TYR A 70 5.94 -6.58 -4.59
N LEU A 71 5.51 -7.81 -4.29
CA LEU A 71 6.14 -8.69 -3.32
C LEU A 71 7.61 -8.98 -3.69
N LYS A 72 7.87 -9.30 -4.98
CA LYS A 72 9.22 -9.54 -5.49
C LYS A 72 10.10 -8.29 -5.40
N LEU A 73 9.57 -7.13 -5.77
CA LEU A 73 10.25 -5.85 -5.61
C LEU A 73 10.73 -5.75 -4.18
N LEU A 74 9.83 -5.91 -3.21
CA LEU A 74 10.11 -5.81 -1.77
C LEU A 74 10.88 -6.99 -1.14
N GLY A 75 11.11 -8.08 -1.87
CA GLY A 75 11.73 -9.29 -1.33
C GLY A 75 10.89 -9.97 -0.24
N ILE A 76 9.56 -9.86 -0.31
CA ILE A 76 8.63 -10.40 0.69
C ILE A 76 7.91 -11.62 0.13
N SER A 77 7.96 -12.73 0.85
CA SER A 77 7.21 -13.93 0.51
C SER A 77 5.79 -13.92 1.13
N PRO A 78 4.75 -14.29 0.36
CA PRO A 78 3.37 -14.29 0.85
C PRO A 78 3.05 -15.40 1.87
N GLY A 79 3.98 -16.33 2.10
CA GLY A 79 3.78 -17.51 2.95
C GLY A 79 4.21 -17.38 4.42
N ALA A 80 4.81 -16.26 4.85
CA ALA A 80 5.11 -16.07 6.28
C ALA A 80 3.94 -15.37 6.97
N ALA A 81 2.90 -16.14 7.28
CA ALA A 81 1.98 -15.79 8.36
C ALA A 81 2.65 -16.19 9.68
N GLU A 82 2.76 -15.25 10.61
CA GLU A 82 2.69 -15.60 12.03
C GLU A 82 1.21 -15.78 12.39
#